data_AF-A0A243SBZ6-F1
#
_entry.id   AF-A0A243SBZ6-F1
#
_cell.length_a   1.000
_cell.length_b   1.000
_cell.length_c   1.000
_cell.angle_alpha   90.00
_cell.angle_beta   90.00
_cell.angle_gamma   90.00
#
_symmetry.space_group_name_H-M   'P 1'
#
loop_
_entity.id
_entity.type
_entity.pdbx_description
1 polymer ?
#
loop_
_entity_poly.entity_id
_entity_poly.type
_entity_poly.pdbx_seq_one_letter_code
_entity_poly.pdbx_strand_id
1 'polypeptide(L)'
;DYRVAGVKKQMTLTHQEFIRRFALHILPKRFVKIRHYGFLSSTWKRQKLKLLQENLQVKVMEKREKKPFLPKCPCCKTGNLHRIAVFDQRGPPPEASGWYIDGGQNSFPCKS
;
A
#
# COMPACT_ATOMS: atom_id res chain seq x y z
N ASP A 1 10.87 0.60 19.97
CA ASP A 1 9.66 0.28 20.74
C ASP A 1 8.60 -0.32 19.82
N TYR A 2 8.75 -1.61 19.48
CA TYR A 2 7.81 -2.34 18.60
C TYR A 2 6.61 -2.91 19.38
N ARG A 3 6.57 -2.70 20.69
CA ARG A 3 5.53 -3.23 21.60
C ARG A 3 4.22 -2.45 21.50
N VAL A 4 4.23 -1.25 20.91
CA VAL A 4 3.08 -0.34 20.86
C VAL A 4 2.43 -0.33 19.47
N ALA A 5 2.03 -1.51 18.98
CA ALA A 5 1.07 -1.72 17.88
C ALA A 5 1.21 -0.83 16.62
N GLY A 6 2.43 -0.40 16.25
CA GLY A 6 2.66 0.40 15.05
C GLY A 6 2.19 1.86 15.11
N VAL A 7 1.93 2.42 16.31
CA VAL A 7 1.56 3.83 16.45
C VAL A 7 2.72 4.73 16.04
N LYS A 8 2.47 5.65 15.09
CA LYS A 8 3.47 6.64 14.64
C LYS A 8 3.68 7.67 15.75
N LYS A 9 4.83 7.63 16.40
CA LYS A 9 5.24 8.62 17.42
C LYS A 9 6.16 9.66 16.79
N GLN A 10 5.95 10.93 17.11
CA GLN A 10 6.93 11.97 16.82
C GLN A 10 8.10 11.84 17.80
N MET A 11 9.32 11.95 17.30
CA MET A 11 10.55 11.89 18.09
C MET A 11 11.41 13.09 17.73
N THR A 12 11.75 13.89 18.73
CA THR A 12 12.75 14.95 18.61
C THR A 12 14.14 14.31 18.74
N LEU A 13 15.04 14.67 17.82
CA LEU A 13 16.41 14.14 17.77
C LEU A 13 17.39 15.30 17.75
N THR A 14 18.56 15.10 18.35
CA THR A 14 19.67 16.04 18.18
C THR A 14 20.16 16.01 16.73
N HIS A 15 20.76 17.12 16.28
CA HIS A 15 21.31 17.22 14.92
C HIS A 15 22.31 16.09 14.61
N GLN A 16 23.16 15.72 15.57
CA GLN A 16 24.15 14.66 15.42
C GLN A 16 23.48 13.28 15.21
N GLU A 17 22.46 12.95 16.00
CA GLU A 17 21.77 11.67 15.88
C GLU A 17 20.91 11.57 14.63
N PHE A 18 20.34 12.70 14.19
CA PHE A 18 19.65 12.77 12.91
C PHE A 18 20.60 12.44 11.75
N ILE A 19 21.76 13.11 11.68
CA ILE A 19 22.77 12.88 10.62
C ILE A 19 23.25 11.43 10.65
N ARG A 20 23.53 10.88 11.85
CA ARG A 20 23.96 9.48 12.00
C ARG A 20 22.92 8.50 11.45
N ARG A 21 21.64 8.67 11.80
CA ARG A 21 20.54 7.79 11.33
C ARG A 21 20.31 7.96 9.84
N PHE A 22 20.36 9.19 9.33
CA PHE A 22 20.19 9.50 7.92
C PHE A 22 21.29 8.84 7.07
N ALA A 23 22.55 8.93 7.50
CA ALA A 23 23.69 8.34 6.81
C ALA A 23 23.58 6.81 6.67
N LEU A 24 22.98 6.11 7.65
CA LEU A 24 22.73 4.66 7.57
C LEU A 24 21.75 4.26 6.46
N HIS A 25 20.90 5.20 6.01
CA HIS A 25 19.98 4.97 4.90
C HIS A 25 20.61 5.21 3.53
N ILE A 26 21.79 5.84 3.49
CA ILE A 26 22.54 6.09 2.27
C ILE A 26 23.38 4.85 1.97
N LEU A 27 23.22 4.30 0.77
CA LEU A 27 24.03 3.17 0.31
C LEU A 27 25.47 3.65 0.09
N PRO A 28 26.49 3.04 0.75
CA PRO A 28 27.88 3.49 0.59
C PRO A 28 28.35 3.36 -0.86
N LYS A 29 29.30 4.21 -1.26
CA LYS A 29 29.86 4.17 -2.61
C LYS A 29 30.44 2.78 -2.88
N ARG A 30 30.15 2.22 -4.07
CA ARG A 30 30.51 0.85 -4.51
C ARG A 30 29.68 -0.28 -3.89
N PHE A 31 28.68 0.00 -3.04
CA PHE A 31 27.68 -0.99 -2.69
C PHE A 31 26.53 -0.94 -3.72
N VAL A 32 26.10 -2.12 -4.18
CA VAL A 32 24.95 -2.26 -5.06
C VAL A 32 23.78 -2.81 -4.23
N LYS A 33 22.59 -2.25 -4.44
CA LYS A 33 21.38 -2.78 -3.81
C LYS A 33 21.11 -4.16 -4.40
N ILE A 34 21.15 -5.21 -3.57
CA ILE A 34 20.82 -6.57 -4.00
C ILE A 34 19.35 -6.58 -4.41
N ARG A 35 19.11 -6.73 -5.71
CA ARG A 35 17.79 -7.09 -6.24
C ARG A 35 17.70 -8.61 -6.15
N HIS A 36 16.60 -9.12 -5.60
CA HIS A 36 16.40 -10.56 -5.54
C HIS A 36 16.23 -11.12 -6.97
N TYR A 37 17.28 -11.76 -7.48
CA TYR A 37 17.24 -12.56 -8.70
C TYR A 37 17.04 -14.04 -8.36
N GLY A 38 16.67 -14.85 -9.35
CA GLY A 38 16.46 -16.27 -9.12
C GLY A 38 15.07 -16.61 -8.55
N PHE A 39 14.98 -17.64 -7.70
CA PHE A 39 13.72 -18.15 -7.15
C PHE A 39 12.96 -17.14 -6.27
N LEU A 40 13.66 -16.12 -5.74
CA LEU A 40 13.06 -15.02 -4.97
C LEU A 40 12.57 -13.85 -5.86
N SER A 41 12.87 -13.86 -7.16
CA SER A 41 12.36 -12.86 -8.10
C SER A 41 10.84 -12.97 -8.22
N SER A 42 10.13 -11.85 -8.37
CA SER A 42 8.65 -11.85 -8.43
C SER A 42 8.09 -12.73 -9.55
N THR A 43 8.77 -12.80 -10.69
CA THR A 43 8.38 -13.59 -11.86
C THR A 43 8.54 -15.09 -11.61
N TRP A 44 9.72 -15.52 -11.12
CA TRP A 44 9.99 -16.94 -10.85
C TRP A 44 9.22 -17.42 -9.61
N LYS A 45 9.12 -16.59 -8.57
CA LYS A 45 8.48 -16.93 -7.29
C LYS A 45 7.05 -17.43 -7.48
N ARG A 46 6.23 -16.87 -8.37
CA ARG A 46 4.85 -17.33 -8.55
C ARG A 46 4.75 -18.77 -9.07
N GLN A 47 5.62 -19.15 -9.99
CA GLN A 47 5.52 -20.46 -10.65
C GLN A 47 6.23 -21.56 -9.86
N LYS A 48 7.40 -21.29 -9.28
CA LYS A 48 8.24 -22.36 -8.71
C LYS A 48 8.22 -22.45 -7.19
N LEU A 49 7.69 -21.44 -6.50
CA LEU A 49 7.53 -21.51 -5.06
C LEU A 49 6.57 -22.63 -4.64
N LYS A 50 5.52 -22.91 -5.43
CA LYS A 50 4.62 -24.05 -5.18
C LYS A 50 5.37 -25.39 -5.27
N LEU A 51 6.09 -25.62 -6.37
CA LEU A 51 6.90 -26.83 -6.58
C LEU A 51 7.95 -27.02 -5.49
N LEU A 52 8.59 -25.94 -5.04
CA LEU A 52 9.53 -25.98 -3.91
C LEU A 52 8.83 -26.34 -2.59
N GLN A 53 7.65 -25.76 -2.31
CA GLN A 53 6.90 -26.08 -1.10
C GLN A 53 6.46 -27.55 -1.06
N GLU A 54 6.05 -28.11 -2.20
CA GLU A 54 5.72 -29.53 -2.35
C GLU A 54 6.95 -30.41 -2.10
N ASN A 55 8.07 -30.13 -2.75
CA ASN A 55 9.32 -30.90 -2.58
C ASN A 55 9.88 -30.83 -1.16
N LEU A 56 9.79 -29.68 -0.50
CA LEU A 56 10.26 -29.49 0.87
C LEU A 56 9.21 -29.89 1.93
N GLN A 57 8.04 -30.40 1.51
CA GLN A 57 6.94 -30.80 2.40
C GLN A 57 6.54 -29.69 3.40
N VAL A 58 6.62 -28.44 2.96
CA VAL A 58 6.31 -27.27 3.80
C VAL A 58 4.79 -27.08 3.85
N LYS A 59 4.21 -27.14 5.05
CA LYS A 59 2.81 -26.74 5.27
C LYS A 59 2.67 -25.24 5.00
N VAL A 60 2.06 -24.90 3.87
CA VAL A 60 1.74 -23.50 3.55
C VAL A 60 0.63 -23.05 4.48
N MET A 61 0.94 -22.10 5.36
CA MET A 61 -0.08 -21.48 6.19
C MET A 61 -0.99 -20.64 5.32
N GLU A 62 -2.29 -20.90 5.39
CA GLU A 62 -3.27 -20.09 4.69
C GLU A 62 -3.21 -18.64 5.18
N LYS A 63 -3.17 -17.73 4.22
CA LYS A 63 -3.14 -16.32 4.52
C LYS A 63 -4.54 -15.93 4.98
N ARG A 64 -4.67 -15.55 6.26
CA ARG A 64 -5.96 -15.07 6.80
C ARG A 64 -6.55 -14.01 5.88
N GLU A 65 -7.75 -14.27 5.40
CA GLU A 65 -8.49 -13.32 4.59
C GLU A 65 -8.68 -12.03 5.38
N LYS A 66 -8.25 -10.92 4.79
CA LYS A 66 -8.48 -9.60 5.39
C LYS A 66 -9.89 -9.18 5.04
N LYS A 67 -10.69 -8.85 6.05
CA LYS A 67 -12.01 -8.24 5.86
C LYS A 67 -11.86 -7.01 4.96
N PRO A 68 -12.65 -6.85 3.88
CA PRO A 68 -12.59 -5.68 3.04
C PRO A 68 -12.90 -4.44 3.88
N PHE A 69 -12.05 -3.41 3.75
CA PHE A 69 -12.32 -2.12 4.39
C PHE A 69 -13.46 -1.44 3.64
N LEU A 70 -14.59 -1.29 4.33
CA LEU A 70 -15.76 -0.56 3.84
C LEU A 70 -15.73 0.83 4.49
N PRO A 71 -15.34 1.88 3.75
CA PRO A 71 -15.33 3.23 4.31
C PRO A 71 -16.76 3.64 4.66
N LYS A 72 -16.95 4.28 5.82
CA LYS A 72 -18.23 4.83 6.25
C LYS A 72 -18.40 6.26 5.73
N CYS A 73 -19.64 6.70 5.56
CA CYS A 73 -19.92 8.08 5.19
C CYS A 73 -19.28 9.07 6.20
N PRO A 74 -18.48 10.06 5.76
CA PRO A 74 -17.83 11.02 6.67
C PRO A 74 -18.82 11.96 7.37
N CYS A 75 -20.00 12.18 6.78
CA CYS A 75 -21.03 13.07 7.31
C CYS A 75 -21.84 12.41 8.44
N CYS A 76 -22.47 11.28 8.15
CA CYS A 76 -23.44 10.64 9.05
C CYS A 76 -22.91 9.40 9.77
N LYS A 77 -21.73 8.87 9.39
CA LYS A 77 -21.11 7.63 9.92
C LYS A 77 -22.01 6.39 9.85
N THR A 78 -23.13 6.48 9.15
CA THR A 78 -24.06 5.40 8.82
C THR A 78 -23.84 4.94 7.38
N GLY A 79 -24.05 3.63 7.13
CA GLY A 79 -23.86 3.03 5.82
C GLY A 79 -22.40 2.85 5.37
N ASN A 80 -22.25 2.17 4.23
CA ASN A 80 -20.97 1.91 3.57
C ASN A 80 -20.89 2.70 2.26
N LEU A 81 -19.74 3.33 2.01
CA LEU A 81 -19.44 3.96 0.72
C LEU A 81 -19.12 2.86 -0.31
N HIS A 82 -19.87 2.86 -1.41
CA HIS A 82 -19.62 1.99 -2.55
C HIS A 82 -18.80 2.73 -3.60
N ARG A 83 -17.68 2.14 -4.03
CA ARG A 83 -16.85 2.67 -5.11
C ARG A 83 -17.46 2.28 -6.45
N ILE A 84 -18.04 3.25 -7.15
CA ILE A 84 -18.76 3.03 -8.43
C ILE A 84 -17.77 2.92 -9.61
N ALA A 85 -16.65 3.66 -9.56
CA ALA A 85 -15.63 3.63 -10.61
C ALA A 85 -14.22 3.85 -10.05
N VAL A 86 -13.22 3.38 -10.79
CA VAL A 86 -11.79 3.66 -10.57
C VAL A 86 -11.24 4.19 -11.89
N PHE A 87 -10.60 5.35 -11.85
CA PHE A 87 -9.84 5.86 -12.98
C PHE A 87 -8.40 5.36 -12.81
N ASP A 88 -8.07 4.29 -13.51
CA ASP A 88 -6.80 3.57 -13.41
C ASP A 88 -5.72 4.07 -14.39
N GLN A 89 -6.06 5.05 -15.23
CA GLN A 89 -5.13 5.60 -16.21
C GLN A 89 -4.35 6.76 -15.62
N ARG A 90 -3.02 6.67 -15.65
CA ARG A 90 -2.13 7.82 -15.46
C ARG A 90 -2.20 8.70 -16.71
N GLY A 91 -3.32 9.40 -16.85
CA GLY A 91 -3.65 10.28 -17.96
C GLY A 91 -5.09 10.78 -17.78
N PRO A 92 -5.46 11.90 -18.40
CA PRO A 92 -6.86 12.27 -18.48
C PRO A 92 -7.66 11.10 -19.08
N PRO A 93 -8.87 10.78 -18.59
CA PRO A 93 -9.69 9.74 -19.17
C PRO A 93 -9.80 9.93 -20.69
N PRO A 94 -9.74 8.86 -21.51
CA PRO A 94 -9.77 8.95 -22.98
C PRO A 94 -11.03 9.63 -23.56
N GLU A 95 -12.01 9.96 -22.72
CA GLU A 95 -13.28 10.60 -23.07
C GLU A 95 -13.43 11.98 -22.38
N ALA A 96 -12.31 12.67 -22.10
CA ALA A 96 -12.28 14.05 -21.65
C ALA A 96 -12.58 15.06 -22.79
N SER A 97 -13.58 14.77 -23.63
CA SER A 97 -14.23 15.72 -24.54
C SER A 97 -15.75 15.68 -24.35
N GLY A 98 -16.23 15.93 -23.13
CA GLY A 98 -17.66 16.09 -22.93
C GLY A 98 -18.14 16.18 -21.48
N TRP A 99 -17.44 15.57 -20.52
CA TRP A 99 -17.87 15.58 -19.12
C TRP A 99 -16.70 15.90 -18.19
N TYR A 100 -16.08 17.05 -18.41
CA TYR A 100 -15.41 17.73 -17.31
C TYR A 100 -16.53 18.06 -16.34
N ILE A 101 -16.58 17.37 -15.20
CA ILE A 101 -17.43 17.76 -14.08
C ILE A 101 -16.84 19.06 -13.53
N ASP A 102 -17.02 20.16 -14.27
CA ASP A 102 -16.99 21.51 -13.73
C ASP A 102 -18.32 21.67 -12.98
N GLY A 103 -18.25 21.36 -11.70
CA GLY A 103 -19.43 21.16 -10.90
C GLY A 103 -19.06 20.27 -9.75
N GLY A 104 -18.47 20.86 -8.71
CA GLY A 104 -18.64 20.33 -7.37
C GLY A 104 -20.14 20.15 -7.16
N GLN A 105 -20.64 18.95 -7.45
CA GLN A 105 -22.04 18.64 -7.26
C GLN A 105 -22.24 18.74 -5.77
N ASN A 106 -22.90 19.84 -5.43
CA ASN A 106 -23.48 20.16 -4.16
C ASN A 106 -23.84 18.85 -3.47
N SER A 107 -23.09 18.52 -2.43
CA SER A 107 -23.31 17.34 -1.63
C SER A 107 -24.80 17.28 -1.32
N PHE A 108 -25.52 16.31 -1.89
CA PHE A 108 -26.80 15.93 -1.32
C PHE A 108 -26.52 15.74 0.17
N PRO A 109 -27.16 16.52 1.07
CA PRO A 109 -26.92 16.35 2.49
C PRO A 109 -27.19 14.88 2.80
N CYS A 110 -26.27 14.21 3.50
CA CYS A 110 -26.53 12.85 3.95
C CYS A 110 -27.85 12.91 4.72
N LYS A 111 -28.92 12.37 4.13
CA LYS A 111 -30.22 12.28 4.80
C LYS A 111 -30.02 11.27 5.92
N SER A 112 -30.09 11.76 7.16
CA SER A 112 -30.13 10.95 8.38
C SER A 112 -31.29 9.98 8.35
#